data_AF-A0A8K0K1I2-F1
#
_entry.id   AF-A0A8K0K1I2-F1
#
_cell.length_a   1.000
_cell.length_b   1.000
_cell.length_c   1.000
_cell.angle_alpha   90.00
_cell.angle_beta   90.00
_cell.angle_gamma   90.00
#
_symmetry.space_group_name_H-M   'P 1'
#
loop_
_entity.id
_entity.type
_entity.pdbx_description
1 polymer ?
#
loop_
_entity_poly.entity_id
_entity_poly.type
_entity_poly.pdbx_seq_one_letter_code
_entity_poly.pdbx_strand_id
1 'polypeptide(L)'
;MDTKNSVGLVGCIEEVAHNAIAVYWNPMESTAKINVAVQCLSTDFSSQKGVKGLPLHLQIDTYEDPRDTSVYHRGYCQIKVFCDKDLGNSEEYLAAISVHKFNF
;
A
#
# COMPACT_ATOMS: atom_id res chain seq x y z
N MET A 1 -7.51 3.33 3.89
CA MET A 1 -7.35 3.70 2.48
C MET A 1 -8.18 4.95 2.24
N ASP A 2 -7.56 6.04 1.79
CA ASP A 2 -8.31 7.27 1.50
C ASP A 2 -8.78 7.26 0.03
N THR A 3 -10.05 6.90 -0.15
CA THR A 3 -10.68 6.81 -1.46
C THR A 3 -10.91 8.17 -2.11
N LYS A 4 -11.00 9.26 -1.32
CA LYS A 4 -11.26 10.61 -1.85
C LYS A 4 -10.06 11.20 -2.58
N ASN A 5 -8.86 10.79 -2.17
CA ASN A 5 -7.60 11.28 -2.74
C ASN A 5 -6.99 10.32 -3.77
N SER A 6 -7.67 9.21 -4.07
CA SER A 6 -7.24 8.20 -5.03
C SER A 6 -7.90 8.45 -6.39
N VAL A 7 -7.14 8.32 -7.48
CA VAL A 7 -7.60 8.64 -8.84
C VAL A 7 -7.21 7.54 -9.83
N GLY A 8 -7.97 7.45 -10.93
CA GLY A 8 -7.71 6.49 -12.01
C GLY A 8 -8.12 5.04 -11.70
N LEU A 9 -8.83 4.80 -10.60
CA LEU A 9 -9.37 3.49 -10.26
C LEU A 9 -10.70 3.25 -10.96
N VAL A 10 -10.93 2.00 -11.37
CA VAL A 10 -12.19 1.51 -11.92
C VAL A 10 -12.76 0.44 -10.99
N GLY A 11 -14.09 0.37 -10.87
CA GLY A 11 -14.75 -0.59 -9.98
C GLY A 11 -14.57 -0.31 -8.49
N CYS A 12 -14.88 -1.32 -7.67
CA CYS A 12 -14.76 -1.24 -6.22
C CYS A 12 -13.33 -1.60 -5.77
N ILE A 13 -12.92 -1.02 -4.64
CA ILE A 13 -11.74 -1.50 -3.91
C ILE A 13 -12.17 -2.71 -3.09
N GLU A 14 -11.44 -3.80 -3.19
CA GLU A 14 -11.71 -5.03 -2.45
C GLU A 14 -10.70 -5.18 -1.30
N GLU A 15 -11.18 -5.43 -0.09
CA GLU A 15 -10.35 -5.78 1.05
C GLU A 15 -10.16 -7.31 1.04
N VAL A 16 -9.02 -7.76 0.52
CA VAL A 16 -8.72 -9.18 0.34
C VAL A 16 -8.23 -9.81 1.64
N ALA A 17 -7.51 -9.03 2.46
CA ALA A 17 -7.06 -9.40 3.79
C ALA A 17 -6.75 -8.15 4.62
N HIS A 18 -6.52 -8.30 5.92
CA HIS A 18 -6.15 -7.19 6.82
C HIS A 18 -4.90 -6.39 6.38
N ASN A 19 -4.02 -7.00 5.58
CA ASN A 19 -2.80 -6.38 5.06
C ASN A 19 -2.78 -6.30 3.52
N ALA A 20 -3.92 -6.53 2.84
CA ALA A 20 -3.98 -6.58 1.39
C ALA A 20 -5.29 -6.00 0.84
N ILE A 21 -5.17 -5.10 -0.13
CA ILE A 21 -6.28 -4.57 -0.91
C ILE A 21 -6.08 -4.89 -2.39
N ALA A 22 -7.17 -5.11 -3.12
CA ALA A 22 -7.18 -5.17 -4.57
C ALA A 22 -7.83 -3.92 -5.15
N VAL A 23 -7.23 -3.42 -6.22
CA VAL A 23 -7.64 -2.22 -6.94
C VAL A 23 -7.52 -2.52 -8.43
N TYR A 24 -8.40 -1.91 -9.22
CA TYR A 24 -8.42 -2.10 -10.66
C TYR A 24 -8.25 -0.74 -11.33
N TRP A 25 -7.51 -0.70 -12.44
CA TRP A 25 -7.34 0.51 -13.23
C TRP A 25 -7.15 0.13 -14.70
N ASN A 26 -7.56 1.04 -15.60
CA ASN A 26 -7.27 0.91 -17.02
C ASN A 26 -6.07 1.80 -17.37
N PRO A 27 -4.87 1.24 -17.64
CA PRO A 27 -3.69 2.02 -17.95
C PRO A 27 -3.79 2.78 -19.27
N MET A 28 -4.76 2.44 -20.14
CA MET A 28 -5.01 3.17 -21.40
C MET A 28 -5.81 4.45 -21.17
N GLU A 29 -6.57 4.53 -20.08
CA GLU A 29 -7.38 5.70 -19.73
C GLU A 29 -6.61 6.67 -18.85
N SER A 30 -5.97 6.18 -17.80
CA SER A 30 -5.22 7.02 -16.87
C SER A 30 -4.26 6.22 -15.99
N THR A 31 -3.31 6.92 -15.37
CA THR A 31 -2.47 6.35 -14.31
C THR A 31 -3.25 6.25 -13.01
N ALA A 32 -3.02 5.19 -12.24
CA ALA A 32 -3.63 5.03 -10.93
C ALA A 32 -2.76 5.65 -9.82
N LYS A 33 -3.38 6.44 -8.94
CA LYS A 33 -2.77 6.94 -7.71
C LYS A 33 -3.60 6.50 -6.52
N ILE A 34 -2.93 5.91 -5.53
CA ILE A 34 -3.56 5.24 -4.38
C ILE A 34 -2.89 5.76 -3.12
N ASN A 35 -3.65 6.21 -2.12
CA ASN A 35 -3.10 6.61 -0.81
C ASN A 35 -3.45 5.57 0.26
N VAL A 36 -2.45 4.80 0.66
CA VAL A 36 -2.59 3.68 1.60
C VAL A 36 -2.09 4.11 2.98
N ALA A 37 -2.89 3.88 4.02
CA ALA A 37 -2.42 4.03 5.40
C ALA A 37 -1.87 2.69 5.91
N VAL A 38 -0.71 2.69 6.57
CA VAL A 38 -0.17 1.50 7.24
C VAL A 38 -0.43 1.61 8.73
N GLN A 39 -1.30 0.75 9.25
CA GLN A 39 -1.80 0.80 10.62
C GLN A 39 -1.04 -0.15 11.56
N CYS A 40 0.29 -0.14 11.48
CA CYS A 40 1.16 -0.84 12.42
C CYS A 40 2.51 -0.12 12.52
N LEU A 41 3.12 -0.14 13.69
CA LEU A 41 4.48 0.36 13.89
C LEU A 41 5.48 -0.74 13.53
N SER A 42 6.65 -0.35 13.04
CA SER A 42 7.77 -1.29 12.86
C SER A 42 8.19 -1.96 14.18
N THR A 43 7.84 -1.41 15.34
CA THR A 43 8.11 -2.00 16.66
C THR A 43 7.01 -2.93 17.17
N ASP A 44 5.82 -2.96 16.56
CA ASP A 44 4.70 -3.80 17.05
C ASP A 44 4.99 -5.30 16.94
N PHE A 45 5.95 -5.66 16.09
CA PHE A 45 6.38 -7.02 15.83
C PHE A 45 7.56 -7.47 16.71
N SER A 46 7.91 -6.70 17.76
CA SER A 46 8.89 -7.09 18.77
C SER A 46 8.40 -6.74 20.17
N SER A 47 8.49 -7.70 21.09
CA SER A 47 8.09 -7.52 22.49
C SER A 47 9.14 -6.81 23.34
N GLN A 48 10.36 -6.60 22.81
CA GLN A 48 11.46 -5.99 23.55
C GLN A 48 11.40 -4.45 23.44
N LYS A 49 11.29 -3.77 24.57
CA LYS A 49 11.32 -2.29 24.61
C LYS A 49 12.69 -1.76 24.18
N GLY A 50 12.70 -0.66 23.44
CA GLY A 50 13.94 0.02 23.02
C GLY A 50 14.68 -0.60 21.83
N VAL A 51 14.07 -1.57 21.13
CA VAL A 51 14.67 -2.17 19.93
C VAL A 51 14.44 -1.35 18.66
N LYS A 52 15.34 -1.52 17.70
CA LYS A 52 15.13 -1.05 16.34
C LYS A 52 13.99 -1.87 15.72
N GLY A 53 12.90 -1.20 15.33
CA GLY A 53 11.75 -1.86 14.69
C GLY A 53 12.16 -2.67 13.45
N LEU A 54 11.37 -3.70 13.14
CA LEU A 54 11.57 -4.56 11.98
C LEU A 54 11.30 -3.80 10.67
N PRO A 55 12.10 -4.04 9.61
CA PRO A 55 11.80 -3.52 8.29
C PRO A 55 10.51 -4.17 7.78
N LEU A 56 9.56 -3.36 7.33
CA LEU A 56 8.33 -3.84 6.68
C LEU A 56 8.46 -3.66 5.17
N HIS A 57 7.76 -4.46 4.38
CA HIS A 57 7.72 -4.34 2.93
C HIS A 57 6.31 -4.03 2.47
N LEU A 58 6.19 -3.01 1.63
CA LEU A 58 4.99 -2.78 0.84
C LEU A 58 5.22 -3.44 -0.52
N GLN A 59 4.44 -4.47 -0.82
CA GLN A 59 4.50 -5.20 -2.09
C GLN A 59 3.30 -4.83 -2.96
N ILE A 60 3.53 -4.72 -4.26
CA ILE A 60 2.50 -4.46 -5.27
C ILE A 60 2.61 -5.56 -6.33
N ASP A 61 1.56 -6.38 -6.40
CA ASP A 61 1.41 -7.39 -7.44
C ASP A 61 0.44 -6.88 -8.49
N THR A 62 0.89 -6.84 -9.74
CA THR A 62 0.07 -6.47 -10.89
C THR A 62 -0.27 -7.74 -11.68
N TYR A 63 -1.55 -7.91 -11.97
CA TYR A 63 -2.11 -8.98 -12.79
C TYR A 63 -2.66 -8.38 -14.08
N GLU A 64 -2.67 -9.14 -15.17
CA GLU A 64 -3.31 -8.68 -16.42
C GLU A 64 -4.82 -8.93 -16.36
N ASP A 65 -5.22 -10.12 -15.92
CA ASP A 65 -6.59 -10.45 -15.59
C ASP A 65 -6.72 -10.74 -14.09
N PRO A 66 -7.73 -10.20 -13.39
CA PRO A 66 -7.92 -10.47 -11.96
C PRO A 66 -8.23 -11.93 -11.62
N ARG A 67 -8.56 -12.76 -12.61
CA ARG A 67 -8.77 -14.20 -12.45
C ARG A 67 -7.46 -15.00 -12.58
N ASP A 68 -6.38 -14.37 -13.02
CA ASP A 68 -5.09 -15.02 -13.16
C ASP A 68 -4.49 -15.33 -11.79
N THR A 69 -3.83 -16.48 -11.70
CA THR A 69 -3.04 -16.84 -10.51
C THR A 69 -1.58 -16.40 -10.62
N SER A 70 -1.13 -16.03 -11.83
CA SER A 70 0.26 -15.63 -12.09
C SER A 70 0.42 -14.11 -12.05
N VAL A 71 1.39 -13.64 -11.26
CA VAL A 71 1.76 -12.22 -11.19
C VAL A 71 2.51 -11.81 -12.46
N TYR A 72 1.99 -10.79 -13.16
CA TYR A 72 2.65 -10.21 -14.32
C TYR A 72 3.86 -9.37 -13.91
N HIS A 73 3.70 -8.56 -12.87
CA HIS A 73 4.78 -7.71 -12.35
C HIS A 73 4.68 -7.56 -10.83
N ARG A 74 5.84 -7.59 -10.15
CA ARG A 74 5.95 -7.40 -8.70
C ARG A 74 6.94 -6.29 -8.37
N GLY A 75 6.45 -5.23 -7.76
CA GLY A 75 7.27 -4.19 -7.14
C GLY A 75 7.24 -4.32 -5.62
N TYR A 76 8.32 -3.91 -4.95
CA TYR A 76 8.32 -3.76 -3.50
C TYR A 76 9.16 -2.57 -3.07
N CYS A 77 8.81 -1.97 -1.93
CA CYS A 77 9.66 -1.00 -1.26
C CYS A 77 9.73 -1.32 0.23
N GLN A 78 10.89 -1.04 0.83
CA GLN A 78 11.05 -1.13 2.27
C GLN A 78 10.46 0.12 2.91
N ILE A 79 9.61 -0.09 3.90
CA ILE A 79 9.02 0.98 4.69
C ILE A 79 9.38 0.79 6.16
N LYS A 80 9.40 1.90 6.89
CA LYS A 80 9.54 1.91 8.34
C LYS A 80 8.50 2.84 8.92
N VAL A 81 7.66 2.31 9.80
CA VAL A 81 6.54 3.04 10.39
C VAL A 81 6.88 3.34 11.84
N PHE A 82 6.72 4.59 12.22
CA PHE A 82 7.05 5.11 13.54
C PHE A 82 5.86 5.87 14.08
N CYS A 83 5.67 5.89 15.39
CA CYS A 83 4.78 6.85 16.03
C CYS A 83 5.57 8.14 16.23
N ASP A 84 5.05 9.24 15.72
CA ASP A 84 5.58 10.56 16.01
C ASP A 84 5.16 10.91 17.44
N LYS A 85 6.11 11.36 18.26
CA LYS A 85 5.86 11.69 19.66
C LYS A 85 5.56 13.17 19.86
N ASP A 86 5.79 14.02 18.86
CA ASP A 86 5.71 15.48 19.00
C ASP A 86 4.42 16.10 18.44
N LEU A 87 3.50 15.30 17.89
CA LEU A 87 2.15 15.72 17.51
C LEU A 87 1.14 14.91 18.30
N GLY A 88 0.49 15.55 19.27
CA GLY A 88 -0.45 14.96 20.23
C GLY A 88 -1.76 14.41 19.66
N ASN A 89 -1.81 14.02 18.40
CA ASN A 89 -2.90 13.27 17.79
C ASN A 89 -2.29 12.15 16.95
N SER A 90 -2.77 10.93 17.13
CA SER A 90 -2.40 9.75 16.34
C SER A 90 -2.76 9.97 14.87
N GLU A 91 -1.88 10.61 14.10
CA GLU A 91 -2.11 10.84 12.66
C GLU A 91 -1.75 9.59 11.87
N GLU A 92 -2.71 9.15 11.06
CA GLU A 92 -2.62 8.02 10.15
C GLU A 92 -1.44 8.21 9.19
N TYR A 93 -0.47 7.29 9.19
CA TYR A 93 0.65 7.34 8.25
C TYR A 93 0.20 6.94 6.86
N LEU A 94 -0.11 7.92 6.01
CA LEU A 94 -0.46 7.75 4.61
C LEU A 94 0.81 7.60 3.75
N ALA A 95 1.04 6.41 3.23
CA ALA A 95 1.93 6.18 2.10
C ALA A 95 1.15 6.42 0.78
N ALA A 96 1.56 7.42 0.01
CA ALA A 96 1.07 7.61 -1.35
C ALA A 96 1.84 6.70 -2.31
N ILE A 97 1.13 5.81 -2.99
CA ILE A 97 1.68 4.88 -3.98
C ILE A 97 1.13 5.28 -5.36
N SER A 98 2.02 5.60 -6.30
CA SER A 98 1.65 5.79 -7.71
C SER A 98 1.96 4.52 -8.48
N VAL A 99 0.96 3.93 -9.13
CA VAL A 99 1.12 2.70 -9.91
C VAL A 99 1.05 3.05 -11.39
N HIS A 100 2.16 2.81 -12.09
CA HIS A 100 2.28 3.01 -13.54
C HIS A 100 2.52 1.66 -14.21
N LYS A 101 1.64 1.24 -15.12
CA LYS A 101 1.98 0.18 -16.09
C LYS A 101 2.67 0.86 -17.27
N PHE A 102 3.99 0.72 -17.36
CA PHE A 102 4.72 1.09 -18.58
C PHE A 102 4.54 -0.03 -19.58
N ASN A 103 3.89 0.25 -20.71
CA ASN A 103 3.97 -0.65 -21.86
C ASN A 103 5.37 -0.48 -22.48
N PHE A 104 6.12 -1.57 -22.60
CA PHE A 104 7.32 -1.62 -23.41
C PHE A 104 6.94 -1.93 -24.86
#